data_AF-A0A3N9N9B1-F1
#
_entry.id   AF-A0A3N9N9B1-F1
#
_cell.length_a   1.000
_cell.length_b   1.000
_cell.length_c   1.000
_cell.angle_alpha   90.00
_cell.angle_beta   90.00
_cell.angle_gamma   90.00
#
_symmetry.space_group_name_H-M   'P 1'
#
loop_
_entity.id
_entity.type
_entity.pdbx_description
1 polymer ?
#
loop_
_entity_poly.entity_id
_entity_poly.type
_entity_poly.pdbx_seq_one_letter_code
_entity_poly.pdbx_strand_id
1 'polypeptide(L)'
;MKKNTGLVFVALALGLGWAIRGHFGHEHGAAWAGAIAGLAVIVVAKRQDWAQRLPVLAALAGIGWGVGGMMSYGLIVGYGRGVDFANVFYGLSMLGVVGALYGFIGGGFFGLGLESTEDQKPHWPSLLTEMIAGGLLAWYVIIAQFEWKMTPPRSELWAACLGAAVALAWYLYRNHYRRALRVAGYAALGAGFGFGFGNFLQTMGTISGASFNWWNVMEFSLGFFGGLGMAYAIYTREWPKGLAPSKAANWLAFVFLFLALPVVNIIQAMQVDKFLAAAERIGIENGAAFARLQISIAYLLTAIFFIFSVIFFRRWSENRQKINSEYSPTMFFLYTFFYLAFSHIIKLVFVKGQSFQLNQVLYWVVLISLFLMWLCNRKKVDFTFAVTKQESWRRWLVLIGVTILLIALCAFVSIISHAGIPGYHKRF
;
A
#
# COMPACT_ATOMS: atom_id res chain seq x y z
N MET A 1 -7.39 21.02 -0.31
CA MET A 1 -6.43 21.03 -1.45
C MET A 1 -7.23 21.07 -2.75
N LYS A 2 -6.68 21.56 -3.87
CA LYS A 2 -7.34 21.35 -5.17
C LYS A 2 -7.35 19.85 -5.49
N LYS A 3 -8.35 19.38 -6.25
CA LYS A 3 -8.51 17.96 -6.62
C LYS A 3 -7.21 17.33 -7.12
N ASN A 4 -6.57 17.92 -8.13
CA ASN A 4 -5.36 17.36 -8.74
C ASN A 4 -4.19 17.27 -7.73
N THR A 5 -4.02 18.28 -6.89
CA THR A 5 -3.03 18.24 -5.81
C THR A 5 -3.35 17.14 -4.79
N GLY A 6 -4.63 16.94 -4.48
CA GLY A 6 -5.07 15.86 -3.60
C GLY A 6 -4.82 14.46 -4.18
N LEU A 7 -5.03 14.28 -5.48
CA LEU A 7 -4.69 13.04 -6.19
C LEU A 7 -3.20 12.71 -6.07
N VAL A 8 -2.34 13.69 -6.36
CA VAL A 8 -0.88 13.52 -6.26
C VAL A 8 -0.45 13.29 -4.81
N PHE A 9 -1.07 13.96 -3.83
CA PHE A 9 -0.75 13.77 -2.42
C PHE A 9 -0.97 12.31 -1.98
N VAL A 10 -2.12 11.73 -2.32
CA VAL A 10 -2.44 10.34 -1.96
C VAL A 10 -1.56 9.35 -2.75
N ALA A 11 -1.30 9.63 -4.03
CA ALA A 11 -0.39 8.83 -4.85
C ALA A 11 1.02 8.79 -4.25
N LEU A 12 1.59 9.94 -3.92
CA LEU A 12 2.91 10.03 -3.28
C LEU A 12 2.94 9.37 -1.90
N ALA A 13 1.88 9.53 -1.10
CA ALA A 13 1.79 8.91 0.23
C ALA A 13 1.79 7.38 0.16
N LEU A 14 0.96 6.79 -0.71
CA LEU A 14 0.94 5.34 -0.87
C LEU A 14 2.20 4.82 -1.58
N GLY A 15 2.76 5.57 -2.54
CA GLY A 15 4.04 5.25 -3.17
C GLY A 15 5.19 5.21 -2.16
N LEU A 16 5.30 6.22 -1.30
CA LEU A 16 6.25 6.25 -0.19
C LEU A 16 6.03 5.09 0.77
N GLY A 17 4.76 4.81 1.10
CA GLY A 17 4.34 3.64 1.86
C GLY A 17 4.93 2.37 1.26
N TRP A 18 4.62 2.07 0.00
CA TRP A 18 5.11 0.86 -0.63
C TRP A 18 6.65 0.79 -0.74
N ALA A 19 7.34 1.89 -1.03
CA ALA A 19 8.79 1.89 -1.14
C ALA A 19 9.51 1.55 0.18
N ILE A 20 8.94 1.96 1.31
CA ILE A 20 9.49 1.70 2.64
C ILE A 20 9.06 0.31 3.16
N ARG A 21 7.90 -0.20 2.72
CA ARG A 21 7.28 -1.42 3.28
C ARG A 21 8.22 -2.63 3.23
N GLY A 22 9.10 -2.70 2.21
CA GLY A 22 10.01 -3.82 1.99
C GLY A 22 10.96 -4.06 3.16
N HIS A 23 11.02 -3.15 4.13
CA HIS A 23 11.81 -3.29 5.35
C HIS A 23 11.05 -3.98 6.50
N PHE A 24 9.72 -4.08 6.43
CA PHE A 24 8.85 -4.41 7.58
C PHE A 24 8.05 -5.71 7.42
N GLY A 25 8.34 -6.50 6.37
CA GLY A 25 7.65 -7.77 6.12
C GLY A 25 6.44 -7.63 5.19
N HIS A 26 5.94 -8.76 4.68
CA HIS A 26 5.04 -8.77 3.54
C HIS A 26 3.62 -8.29 3.88
N GLU A 27 2.98 -8.89 4.89
CA GLU A 27 1.59 -8.58 5.31
C GLU A 27 1.52 -7.30 6.13
N HIS A 28 2.33 -7.21 7.19
CA HIS A 28 2.31 -6.08 8.11
C HIS A 28 2.86 -4.79 7.47
N GLY A 29 3.85 -4.90 6.59
CA GLY A 29 4.32 -3.79 5.76
C GLY A 29 3.28 -3.30 4.76
N ALA A 30 2.56 -4.21 4.08
CA ALA A 30 1.42 -3.82 3.23
C ALA A 30 0.31 -3.14 4.04
N ALA A 31 0.02 -3.64 5.24
CA ALA A 31 -1.02 -3.08 6.08
C ALA A 31 -0.71 -1.64 6.50
N TRP A 32 0.54 -1.36 6.85
CA TRP A 32 0.98 -0.02 7.17
C TRP A 32 0.88 0.92 5.95
N ALA A 33 1.35 0.48 4.77
CA ALA A 33 1.28 1.28 3.55
C ALA A 33 -0.19 1.63 3.19
N GLY A 34 -1.10 0.67 3.30
CA GLY A 34 -2.54 0.88 3.12
C GLY A 34 -3.13 1.88 4.13
N ALA A 35 -2.73 1.79 5.40
CA ALA A 35 -3.17 2.71 6.44
C ALA A 35 -2.72 4.16 6.16
N ILE A 36 -1.47 4.36 5.71
CA ILE A 36 -0.97 5.68 5.28
C ILE A 36 -1.84 6.27 4.17
N ALA A 37 -2.24 5.46 3.18
CA ALA A 37 -3.08 5.94 2.10
C ALA A 37 -4.48 6.33 2.58
N GLY A 38 -5.07 5.56 3.50
CA GLY A 38 -6.34 5.92 4.15
C GLY A 38 -6.24 7.24 4.93
N LEU A 39 -5.17 7.41 5.71
CA LEU A 39 -4.87 8.66 6.43
C LEU A 39 -4.70 9.83 5.45
N ALA A 40 -3.92 9.65 4.39
CA ALA A 40 -3.70 10.67 3.36
C ALA A 40 -5.02 11.12 2.72
N VAL A 41 -5.91 10.17 2.42
CA VAL A 41 -7.21 10.50 1.84
C VAL A 41 -8.02 11.41 2.75
N ILE A 42 -8.05 11.11 4.05
CA ILE A 42 -8.81 11.86 5.05
C ILE A 42 -8.23 13.27 5.25
N VAL A 43 -6.89 13.38 5.32
CA VAL A 43 -6.18 14.68 5.42
C VAL A 43 -6.54 15.62 4.26
N VAL A 44 -6.61 15.07 3.05
CA VAL A 44 -6.92 15.84 1.83
C VAL A 44 -8.42 16.17 1.75
N ALA A 45 -9.28 15.23 2.10
CA ALA A 45 -10.74 15.36 2.01
C ALA A 45 -11.31 16.41 2.96
N LYS A 46 -10.68 16.62 4.13
CA LYS A 46 -11.13 17.56 5.17
C LYS A 46 -12.59 17.36 5.60
N ARG A 47 -13.12 16.14 5.46
CA ARG A 47 -14.46 15.76 5.89
C ARG A 47 -14.47 15.45 7.37
N GLN A 48 -15.25 16.19 8.15
CA GLN A 48 -15.30 16.01 9.61
C GLN A 48 -15.77 14.62 10.02
N ASP A 49 -16.77 14.06 9.34
CA ASP A 49 -17.30 12.73 9.64
C ASP A 49 -16.27 11.61 9.38
N TRP A 50 -15.44 11.76 8.35
CA TRP A 50 -14.32 10.84 8.09
C TRP A 50 -13.18 11.02 9.10
N ALA A 51 -12.82 12.25 9.42
CA ALA A 51 -11.76 12.54 10.39
C ALA A 51 -12.10 12.05 11.81
N GLN A 52 -13.39 12.09 12.19
CA GLN A 52 -13.86 11.51 13.45
C GLN A 52 -13.76 9.98 13.50
N ARG A 53 -13.70 9.31 12.36
CA ARG A 53 -13.52 7.86 12.22
C ARG A 53 -12.12 7.49 11.71
N LEU A 54 -11.16 8.42 11.80
CA LEU A 54 -9.84 8.30 11.19
C LEU A 54 -9.12 6.98 11.51
N PRO A 55 -9.03 6.51 12.77
CA PRO A 55 -8.38 5.24 13.07
C PRO A 55 -9.09 4.06 12.41
N VAL A 56 -10.42 4.00 12.46
CA VAL A 56 -11.21 2.91 11.87
C VAL A 56 -11.04 2.86 10.36
N LEU A 57 -11.17 4.00 9.69
CA LEU A 57 -11.05 4.08 8.24
C LEU A 57 -9.62 3.73 7.77
N ALA A 58 -8.59 4.23 8.47
CA ALA A 58 -7.21 3.86 8.19
C ALA A 58 -6.96 2.36 8.47
N ALA A 59 -7.60 1.79 9.49
CA ALA A 59 -7.45 0.36 9.82
C ALA A 59 -8.08 -0.52 8.76
N LEU A 60 -9.25 -0.14 8.23
CA LEU A 60 -9.87 -0.86 7.11
C LEU A 60 -9.01 -0.82 5.85
N ALA A 61 -8.42 0.34 5.52
CA ALA A 61 -7.43 0.43 4.44
C ALA A 61 -6.24 -0.49 4.72
N GLY A 62 -5.66 -0.42 5.91
CA GLY A 62 -4.51 -1.26 6.27
C GLY A 62 -4.82 -2.76 6.22
N ILE A 63 -5.92 -3.21 6.81
CA ILE A 63 -6.32 -4.62 6.75
C ILE A 63 -6.49 -5.07 5.30
N GLY A 64 -7.22 -4.31 4.47
CA GLY A 64 -7.48 -4.70 3.09
C GLY A 64 -6.21 -4.82 2.24
N TRP A 65 -5.30 -3.85 2.33
CA TRP A 65 -4.01 -3.93 1.63
C TRP A 65 -3.10 -5.02 2.23
N GLY A 66 -3.15 -5.22 3.55
CA GLY A 66 -2.39 -6.23 4.29
C GLY A 66 -2.71 -7.67 3.87
N VAL A 67 -3.98 -7.97 3.54
CA VAL A 67 -4.38 -9.29 3.01
C VAL A 67 -3.55 -9.67 1.79
N GLY A 68 -3.27 -8.73 0.89
CA GLY A 68 -2.48 -9.05 -0.30
C GLY A 68 -1.02 -9.45 0.00
N GLY A 69 -0.51 -9.13 1.20
CA GLY A 69 0.85 -9.43 1.64
C GLY A 69 1.24 -10.90 1.54
N MET A 70 0.26 -11.81 1.61
CA MET A 70 0.50 -13.25 1.51
C MET A 70 0.83 -13.73 0.09
N MET A 71 0.62 -12.89 -0.93
CA MET A 71 0.91 -13.24 -2.32
C MET A 71 2.41 -13.15 -2.60
N SER A 72 2.99 -14.24 -3.11
CA SER A 72 4.36 -14.22 -3.61
C SER A 72 4.42 -13.72 -5.05
N TYR A 73 5.35 -12.82 -5.35
CA TYR A 73 5.52 -12.26 -6.70
C TYR A 73 6.99 -12.19 -7.17
N GLY A 74 7.96 -12.52 -6.32
CA GLY A 74 9.38 -12.38 -6.64
C GLY A 74 9.83 -13.21 -7.85
N LEU A 75 9.20 -14.36 -8.10
CA LEU A 75 9.46 -15.15 -9.31
C LEU A 75 8.92 -14.47 -10.57
N ILE A 76 7.74 -13.84 -10.46
CA ILE A 76 7.07 -13.14 -11.57
C ILE A 76 7.90 -11.95 -12.05
N VAL A 77 8.54 -11.25 -11.11
CA VAL A 77 9.53 -10.18 -11.39
C VAL A 77 10.65 -10.68 -12.32
N GLY A 78 11.10 -11.93 -12.14
CA GLY A 78 12.13 -12.52 -13.01
C GLY A 78 11.63 -12.91 -14.39
N TYR A 79 10.32 -13.20 -14.57
CA TYR A 79 9.74 -13.39 -15.90
C TYR A 79 9.79 -12.10 -16.73
N GLY A 80 9.53 -10.95 -16.08
CA GLY A 80 9.63 -9.62 -16.72
C GLY A 80 11.05 -9.17 -17.07
N ARG A 81 12.07 -9.97 -16.74
CA ARG A 81 13.49 -9.77 -17.10
C ARG A 81 13.93 -10.60 -18.31
N GLY A 82 12.98 -11.26 -18.97
CA GLY A 82 13.23 -12.11 -20.13
C GLY A 82 13.47 -11.39 -21.44
N VAL A 83 13.74 -12.19 -22.47
CA VAL A 83 14.05 -11.72 -23.83
C VAL A 83 12.99 -12.12 -24.85
N ASP A 84 12.05 -12.99 -24.46
CA ASP A 84 10.94 -13.40 -25.30
C ASP A 84 9.65 -12.67 -24.90
N PHE A 85 8.88 -12.25 -25.91
CA PHE A 85 7.71 -11.41 -25.69
C PHE A 85 6.67 -12.10 -24.80
N ALA A 86 6.41 -13.39 -25.01
CA ALA A 86 5.37 -14.12 -24.31
C ALA A 86 5.65 -14.21 -22.80
N ASN A 87 6.89 -14.53 -22.41
CA ASN A 87 7.31 -14.62 -21.02
C ASN A 87 7.33 -13.25 -20.33
N VAL A 88 7.87 -12.23 -20.99
CA VAL A 88 7.89 -10.87 -20.41
C VAL A 88 6.47 -10.33 -20.27
N PHE A 89 5.65 -10.44 -21.32
CA PHE A 89 4.26 -10.01 -21.26
C PHE A 89 3.47 -10.76 -20.18
N TYR A 90 3.70 -12.08 -20.04
CA TYR A 90 3.13 -12.87 -18.95
C TYR A 90 3.59 -12.34 -17.58
N GLY A 91 4.89 -12.13 -17.38
CA GLY A 91 5.45 -11.59 -16.14
C GLY A 91 4.84 -10.24 -15.75
N LEU A 92 4.85 -9.27 -16.68
CA LEU A 92 4.29 -7.94 -16.43
C LEU A 92 2.77 -7.99 -16.20
N SER A 93 2.04 -8.83 -16.95
CA SER A 93 0.59 -8.98 -16.80
C SER A 93 0.21 -9.65 -15.48
N MET A 94 0.93 -10.68 -15.05
CA MET A 94 0.68 -11.36 -13.78
C MET A 94 1.06 -10.48 -12.58
N LEU A 95 2.11 -9.66 -12.69
CA LEU A 95 2.34 -8.57 -11.71
C LEU A 95 1.18 -7.58 -11.72
N GLY A 96 0.62 -7.28 -12.89
CA GLY A 96 -0.61 -6.51 -13.03
C GLY A 96 -1.79 -7.13 -12.28
N VAL A 97 -1.98 -8.44 -12.37
CA VAL A 97 -3.01 -9.17 -11.61
C VAL A 97 -2.76 -9.08 -10.11
N VAL A 98 -1.53 -9.36 -9.65
CA VAL A 98 -1.18 -9.28 -8.22
C VAL A 98 -1.41 -7.85 -7.68
N GLY A 99 -0.97 -6.83 -8.42
CA GLY A 99 -1.18 -5.43 -8.05
C GLY A 99 -2.67 -5.08 -8.01
N ALA A 100 -3.44 -5.58 -8.97
CA ALA A 100 -4.88 -5.40 -9.00
C ALA A 100 -5.58 -6.04 -7.78
N LEU A 101 -5.14 -7.23 -7.34
CA LEU A 101 -5.67 -7.87 -6.14
C LEU A 101 -5.40 -7.06 -4.86
N TYR A 102 -4.17 -6.55 -4.69
CA TYR A 102 -3.84 -5.62 -3.61
C TYR A 102 -4.77 -4.39 -3.61
N GLY A 103 -4.88 -3.73 -4.77
CA GLY A 103 -5.69 -2.53 -4.92
C GLY A 103 -7.19 -2.79 -4.73
N PHE A 104 -7.70 -3.93 -5.21
CA PHE A 104 -9.12 -4.26 -5.12
C PHE A 104 -9.57 -4.49 -3.68
N ILE A 105 -8.85 -5.34 -2.94
CA ILE A 105 -9.19 -5.65 -1.55
C ILE A 105 -8.96 -4.42 -0.67
N GLY A 106 -7.80 -3.75 -0.82
CA GLY A 106 -7.46 -2.54 -0.07
C GLY A 106 -8.42 -1.38 -0.31
N GLY A 107 -8.69 -1.06 -1.58
CA GLY A 107 -9.65 -0.03 -1.97
C GLY A 107 -11.09 -0.40 -1.61
N GLY A 108 -11.46 -1.67 -1.69
CA GLY A 108 -12.79 -2.17 -1.34
C GLY A 108 -13.10 -2.05 0.15
N PHE A 109 -12.20 -2.48 1.03
CA PHE A 109 -12.37 -2.34 2.49
C PHE A 109 -12.43 -0.87 2.91
N PHE A 110 -11.52 -0.05 2.37
CA PHE A 110 -11.51 1.37 2.68
C PHE A 110 -12.78 2.06 2.17
N GLY A 111 -13.15 1.84 0.91
CA GLY A 111 -14.36 2.38 0.29
C GLY A 111 -15.63 1.94 1.02
N LEU A 112 -15.71 0.69 1.48
CA LEU A 112 -16.81 0.17 2.28
C LEU A 112 -16.95 0.94 3.59
N GLY A 113 -15.83 1.21 4.27
CA GLY A 113 -15.80 2.04 5.47
C GLY A 113 -16.31 3.47 5.24
N LEU A 114 -15.97 4.07 4.09
CA LEU A 114 -16.41 5.41 3.69
C LEU A 114 -17.89 5.47 3.28
N GLU A 115 -18.40 4.43 2.63
CA GLU A 115 -19.80 4.37 2.16
C GLU A 115 -20.76 3.98 3.27
N SER A 116 -20.28 3.35 4.35
CA SER A 116 -21.10 2.92 5.49
C SER A 116 -21.83 4.09 6.14
N THR A 117 -23.16 3.97 6.25
CA THR A 117 -24.07 4.92 6.91
C THR A 117 -24.82 4.24 8.06
N GLU A 118 -25.57 5.00 8.85
CA GLU A 118 -26.40 4.41 9.93
C GLU A 118 -27.45 3.44 9.38
N ASP A 119 -28.02 3.74 8.22
CA ASP A 119 -29.05 2.93 7.55
C ASP A 119 -28.48 1.74 6.78
N GLN A 120 -27.18 1.76 6.45
CA GLN A 120 -26.54 0.75 5.59
C GLN A 120 -25.17 0.34 6.13
N LYS A 121 -25.19 -0.54 7.14
CA LYS A 121 -23.98 -1.08 7.80
C LYS A 121 -23.50 -2.38 7.14
N PRO A 122 -22.18 -2.56 6.93
CA PRO A 122 -21.66 -3.81 6.42
C PRO A 122 -21.88 -4.93 7.46
N HIS A 123 -22.42 -6.03 7.00
CA HIS A 123 -22.53 -7.27 7.77
C HIS A 123 -21.19 -8.01 7.79
N TRP A 124 -20.24 -7.47 8.57
CA TRP A 124 -18.84 -7.93 8.63
C TRP A 124 -18.67 -9.45 8.79
N PRO A 125 -19.42 -10.16 9.65
CA PRO A 125 -19.28 -11.61 9.77
C PRO A 125 -19.60 -12.37 8.48
N SER A 126 -20.60 -11.92 7.72
CA SER A 126 -20.98 -12.55 6.44
C SER A 126 -19.94 -12.24 5.38
N LEU A 127 -19.52 -10.97 5.26
CA LEU A 127 -18.47 -10.57 4.32
C LEU A 127 -17.18 -11.37 4.55
N LEU A 128 -16.69 -11.44 5.79
CA LEU A 128 -15.44 -12.15 6.09
C LEU A 128 -15.57 -13.65 5.85
N THR A 129 -16.70 -14.26 6.22
CA THR A 129 -16.98 -15.67 5.93
C THR A 129 -16.99 -15.95 4.43
N GLU A 130 -17.67 -15.11 3.63
CA GLU A 130 -17.72 -15.23 2.18
C GLU A 130 -16.33 -15.06 1.54
N MET A 131 -15.52 -14.13 2.03
CA MET A 131 -14.16 -13.95 1.53
C MET A 131 -13.25 -15.13 1.85
N ILE A 132 -13.34 -15.70 3.05
CA ILE A 132 -12.58 -16.90 3.44
C ILE A 132 -13.03 -18.10 2.60
N ALA A 133 -14.34 -18.34 2.50
CA ALA A 133 -14.89 -19.44 1.70
C ALA A 133 -14.53 -19.29 0.22
N GLY A 134 -14.66 -18.09 -0.34
CA GLY A 134 -14.28 -17.77 -1.71
C GLY A 134 -12.79 -17.99 -1.95
N GLY A 135 -11.93 -17.57 -1.01
CA GLY A 135 -10.49 -17.78 -1.10
C GLY A 135 -10.10 -19.26 -1.05
N LEU A 136 -10.65 -20.03 -0.12
CA LEU A 136 -10.41 -21.48 -0.02
C LEU A 136 -10.88 -22.21 -1.29
N LEU A 137 -12.09 -21.89 -1.78
CA LEU A 137 -12.65 -22.49 -2.99
C LEU A 137 -11.81 -22.18 -4.22
N ALA A 138 -11.47 -20.90 -4.44
CA ALA A 138 -10.66 -20.49 -5.59
C ALA A 138 -9.27 -21.12 -5.56
N TRP A 139 -8.62 -21.16 -4.39
CA TRP A 139 -7.34 -21.82 -4.26
C TRP A 139 -7.43 -23.31 -4.57
N TYR A 140 -8.42 -24.02 -4.00
CA TYR A 140 -8.59 -25.45 -4.25
C TYR A 140 -8.86 -25.75 -5.73
N VAL A 141 -9.79 -25.04 -6.36
CA VAL A 141 -10.14 -25.27 -7.77
C VAL A 141 -8.99 -24.90 -8.71
N ILE A 142 -8.43 -23.70 -8.57
CA ILE A 142 -7.41 -23.21 -9.53
C ILE A 142 -6.07 -23.93 -9.32
N ILE A 143 -5.66 -24.13 -8.07
CA ILE A 143 -4.32 -24.64 -7.75
C ILE A 143 -4.33 -26.16 -7.56
N ALA A 144 -5.24 -26.69 -6.73
CA ALA A 144 -5.23 -28.12 -6.43
C ALA A 144 -5.87 -28.98 -7.53
N GLN A 145 -6.94 -28.48 -8.19
CA GLN A 145 -7.61 -29.25 -9.25
C GLN A 145 -7.03 -28.98 -10.65
N PHE A 146 -6.86 -27.70 -11.03
CA PHE A 146 -6.38 -27.35 -12.37
C PHE A 146 -4.87 -27.16 -12.48
N GLU A 147 -4.15 -27.11 -11.36
CA GLU A 147 -2.71 -26.87 -11.32
C GLU A 147 -2.26 -25.62 -12.08
N TRP A 148 -3.11 -24.60 -12.16
CA TRP A 148 -2.81 -23.31 -12.79
C TRP A 148 -1.95 -22.47 -11.86
N LYS A 149 -0.68 -22.85 -11.77
CA LYS A 149 0.32 -22.27 -10.88
C LYS A 149 0.94 -21.02 -11.52
N MET A 150 0.87 -19.85 -10.88
CA MET A 150 1.45 -18.60 -11.37
C MET A 150 2.92 -18.46 -10.99
N THR A 151 3.31 -18.94 -9.80
CA THR A 151 4.62 -18.71 -9.17
C THR A 151 5.38 -19.96 -8.71
N PRO A 152 5.28 -21.15 -9.35
CA PRO A 152 5.89 -22.37 -8.80
C PRO A 152 7.42 -22.26 -8.75
N PRO A 153 8.09 -22.75 -7.69
CA PRO A 153 7.58 -23.54 -6.56
C PRO A 153 7.11 -22.69 -5.36
N ARG A 154 6.88 -21.37 -5.53
CA ARG A 154 6.45 -20.50 -4.44
C ARG A 154 4.96 -20.65 -4.14
N SER A 155 4.54 -19.99 -3.07
CA SER A 155 3.14 -19.93 -2.63
C SER A 155 2.21 -19.35 -3.70
N GLU A 156 1.13 -20.07 -3.97
CA GLU A 156 0.07 -19.73 -4.93
C GLU A 156 -1.14 -19.04 -4.26
N LEU A 157 -0.93 -18.36 -3.13
CA LEU A 157 -2.00 -17.66 -2.40
C LEU A 157 -2.64 -16.49 -3.16
N TRP A 158 -2.10 -16.11 -4.33
CA TRP A 158 -2.80 -15.18 -5.24
C TRP A 158 -4.18 -15.73 -5.64
N ALA A 159 -4.35 -17.05 -5.76
CA ALA A 159 -5.64 -17.66 -6.10
C ALA A 159 -6.63 -17.52 -4.92
N ALA A 160 -6.15 -17.62 -3.69
CA ALA A 160 -6.95 -17.34 -2.50
C ALA A 160 -7.36 -15.86 -2.43
N CYS A 161 -6.42 -14.94 -2.69
CA CYS A 161 -6.72 -13.51 -2.78
C CYS A 161 -7.71 -13.20 -3.92
N LEU A 162 -7.62 -13.88 -5.06
CA LEU A 162 -8.59 -13.76 -6.16
C LEU A 162 -9.98 -14.17 -5.71
N GLY A 163 -10.13 -15.34 -5.07
CA GLY A 163 -11.41 -15.80 -4.54
C GLY A 163 -12.00 -14.84 -3.51
N ALA A 164 -11.18 -14.34 -2.59
CA ALA A 164 -11.59 -13.32 -1.62
C ALA A 164 -11.99 -12.00 -2.29
N ALA A 165 -11.29 -11.56 -3.34
CA ALA A 165 -11.62 -10.36 -4.10
C ALA A 165 -12.95 -10.52 -4.86
N VAL A 166 -13.21 -11.68 -5.46
CA VAL A 166 -14.50 -11.98 -6.13
C VAL A 166 -15.65 -11.99 -5.12
N ALA A 167 -15.47 -12.62 -3.95
CA ALA A 167 -16.46 -12.59 -2.88
C ALA A 167 -16.73 -11.17 -2.37
N LEU A 168 -15.68 -10.36 -2.17
CA LEU A 168 -15.82 -8.94 -1.83
C LEU A 168 -16.59 -8.19 -2.93
N ALA A 169 -16.25 -8.39 -4.21
CA ALA A 169 -16.94 -7.74 -5.32
C ALA A 169 -18.43 -8.07 -5.33
N TRP A 170 -18.76 -9.35 -5.17
CA TRP A 170 -20.14 -9.85 -5.10
C TRP A 170 -20.88 -9.24 -3.90
N TYR A 171 -20.25 -9.22 -2.73
CA TYR A 171 -20.80 -8.60 -1.53
C TYR A 171 -21.10 -7.12 -1.73
N LEU A 172 -20.15 -6.35 -2.27
CA LEU A 172 -20.32 -4.92 -2.53
C LEU A 172 -21.43 -4.66 -3.56
N TYR A 173 -21.52 -5.49 -4.60
CA TYR A 173 -22.55 -5.39 -5.61
C TYR A 173 -23.95 -5.67 -5.06
N ARG A 174 -24.14 -6.84 -4.41
CA ARG A 174 -25.45 -7.31 -3.95
C ARG A 174 -26.01 -6.48 -2.79
N ASN A 175 -25.13 -5.90 -1.97
CA ASN A 175 -25.52 -4.99 -0.88
C ASN A 175 -25.48 -3.50 -1.30
N HIS A 176 -25.39 -3.22 -2.60
CA HIS A 176 -25.47 -1.86 -3.17
C HIS A 176 -24.38 -0.86 -2.72
N TYR A 177 -23.21 -1.33 -2.31
CA TYR A 177 -22.03 -0.51 -2.03
C TYR A 177 -21.29 -0.12 -3.31
N ARG A 178 -21.96 0.69 -4.16
CA ARG A 178 -21.48 1.05 -5.50
C ARG A 178 -20.24 1.95 -5.46
N ARG A 179 -20.11 2.82 -4.45
CA ARG A 179 -18.94 3.71 -4.32
C ARG A 179 -17.73 2.91 -3.85
N ALA A 180 -17.92 1.98 -2.91
CA ALA A 180 -16.86 1.07 -2.47
C ALA A 180 -16.37 0.19 -3.63
N LEU A 181 -17.28 -0.37 -4.43
CA LEU A 181 -16.92 -1.17 -5.61
C LEU A 181 -16.13 -0.33 -6.64
N ARG A 182 -16.50 0.94 -6.82
CA ARG A 182 -15.74 1.88 -7.65
C ARG A 182 -14.33 2.11 -7.10
N VAL A 183 -14.18 2.32 -5.79
CA VAL A 183 -12.86 2.51 -5.17
C VAL A 183 -12.01 1.25 -5.33
N ALA A 184 -12.57 0.06 -5.10
CA ALA A 184 -11.90 -1.21 -5.35
C ALA A 184 -11.41 -1.32 -6.80
N GLY A 185 -12.27 -1.08 -7.79
CA GLY A 185 -11.93 -1.21 -9.20
C GLY A 185 -10.84 -0.24 -9.67
N TYR A 186 -10.91 1.04 -9.30
CA TYR A 186 -9.90 2.01 -9.72
C TYR A 186 -8.57 1.85 -8.97
N ALA A 187 -8.62 1.48 -7.68
CA ALA A 187 -7.40 1.13 -6.95
C ALA A 187 -6.75 -0.13 -7.55
N ALA A 188 -7.54 -1.13 -7.97
CA ALA A 188 -7.06 -2.31 -8.68
C ALA A 188 -6.42 -1.96 -10.02
N LEU A 189 -7.09 -1.17 -10.86
CA LEU A 189 -6.55 -0.73 -12.15
C LEU A 189 -5.22 0.03 -11.98
N GLY A 190 -5.19 0.96 -11.02
CA GLY A 190 -4.00 1.75 -10.72
C GLY A 190 -2.85 0.89 -10.19
N ALA A 191 -3.09 0.08 -9.15
CA ALA A 191 -2.06 -0.75 -8.55
C ALA A 191 -1.56 -1.84 -9.52
N GLY A 192 -2.46 -2.43 -10.31
CA GLY A 192 -2.10 -3.41 -11.34
C GLY A 192 -1.21 -2.81 -12.43
N PHE A 193 -1.64 -1.70 -13.04
CA PHE A 193 -0.77 -0.99 -13.99
C PHE A 193 0.56 -0.60 -13.35
N GLY A 194 0.53 -0.02 -12.14
CA GLY A 194 1.72 0.43 -11.44
C GLY A 194 2.70 -0.68 -11.12
N PHE A 195 2.24 -1.90 -10.86
CA PHE A 195 3.14 -3.01 -10.55
C PHE A 195 3.82 -3.56 -11.80
N GLY A 196 3.07 -3.82 -12.87
CA GLY A 196 3.63 -4.25 -14.15
C GLY A 196 4.57 -3.20 -14.73
N PHE A 197 4.14 -1.93 -14.78
CA PHE A 197 4.98 -0.82 -15.22
C PHE A 197 6.21 -0.63 -14.31
N GLY A 198 6.05 -0.81 -13.00
CA GLY A 198 7.15 -0.75 -12.05
C GLY A 198 8.23 -1.79 -12.32
N ASN A 199 7.86 -3.01 -12.71
CA ASN A 199 8.83 -4.05 -13.07
C ASN A 199 9.52 -3.76 -14.40
N PHE A 200 8.80 -3.19 -15.37
CA PHE A 200 9.43 -2.63 -16.57
C PHE A 200 10.48 -1.56 -16.22
N LEU A 201 10.15 -0.58 -15.37
CA LEU A 201 11.11 0.42 -14.91
C LEU A 201 12.30 -0.20 -14.18
N GLN A 202 12.05 -1.26 -13.39
CA GLN A 202 13.10 -1.99 -12.72
C GLN A 202 14.07 -2.65 -13.71
N THR A 203 13.55 -3.27 -14.77
CA THR A 203 14.35 -3.88 -15.84
C THR A 203 15.16 -2.81 -16.58
N MET A 204 14.51 -1.73 -17.04
CA MET A 204 15.19 -0.62 -17.73
C MET A 204 16.27 0.03 -16.86
N GLY A 205 15.97 0.23 -15.58
CA GLY A 205 16.92 0.77 -14.62
C GLY A 205 18.13 -0.14 -14.40
N THR A 206 17.91 -1.46 -14.36
CA THR A 206 19.00 -2.43 -14.26
C THR A 206 19.92 -2.37 -15.49
N ILE A 207 19.34 -2.27 -16.68
CA ILE A 207 20.08 -2.20 -17.96
C ILE A 207 20.87 -0.89 -18.07
N SER A 208 20.36 0.21 -17.51
CA SER A 208 21.04 1.50 -17.54
C SER A 208 22.38 1.52 -16.78
N GLY A 209 22.65 0.50 -15.95
CA GLY A 209 23.85 0.45 -15.10
C GLY A 209 23.82 1.40 -13.91
N ALA A 210 22.73 2.17 -13.73
CA ALA A 210 22.58 3.07 -12.60
C ALA A 210 22.45 2.27 -11.30
N SER A 211 23.40 2.49 -10.38
CA SER A 211 23.41 1.90 -9.04
C SER A 211 22.32 2.51 -8.17
N PHE A 212 21.10 1.99 -8.30
CA PHE A 212 19.93 2.40 -7.54
C PHE A 212 19.09 1.19 -7.15
N ASN A 213 18.32 1.33 -6.07
CA ASN A 213 17.39 0.29 -5.65
C ASN A 213 16.12 0.31 -6.52
N TRP A 214 16.24 -0.30 -7.70
CA TRP A 214 15.17 -0.42 -8.69
C TRP A 214 13.99 -1.30 -8.24
N TRP A 215 14.20 -2.20 -7.28
CA TRP A 215 13.10 -2.92 -6.63
C TRP A 215 12.16 -1.96 -5.92
N ASN A 216 12.72 -0.99 -5.19
CA ASN A 216 11.91 0.00 -4.49
C ASN A 216 11.21 0.97 -5.46
N VAL A 217 11.73 1.19 -6.67
CA VAL A 217 11.01 1.93 -7.74
C VAL A 217 9.77 1.18 -8.19
N MET A 218 9.88 -0.14 -8.37
CA MET A 218 8.74 -0.98 -8.71
C MET A 218 7.68 -0.93 -7.61
N GLU A 219 8.06 -1.11 -6.35
CA GLU A 219 7.12 -1.03 -5.22
C GLU A 219 6.52 0.38 -5.09
N PHE A 220 7.32 1.43 -5.23
CA PHE A 220 6.83 2.82 -5.26
C PHE A 220 5.79 3.02 -6.36
N SER A 221 6.01 2.46 -7.55
CA SER A 221 5.10 2.58 -8.70
C SER A 221 3.76 1.90 -8.43
N LEU A 222 3.76 0.69 -7.88
CA LEU A 222 2.53 0.02 -7.41
C LEU A 222 1.74 0.93 -6.48
N GLY A 223 2.40 1.44 -5.43
CA GLY A 223 1.74 2.30 -4.45
C GLY A 223 1.26 3.63 -5.06
N PHE A 224 2.07 4.25 -5.91
CA PHE A 224 1.76 5.53 -6.53
C PHE A 224 0.50 5.46 -7.40
N PHE A 225 0.47 4.53 -8.35
CA PHE A 225 -0.67 4.39 -9.25
C PHE A 225 -1.90 3.80 -8.53
N GLY A 226 -1.71 2.91 -7.56
CA GLY A 226 -2.79 2.43 -6.69
C GLY A 226 -3.44 3.56 -5.88
N GLY A 227 -2.61 4.44 -5.31
CA GLY A 227 -3.05 5.60 -4.53
C GLY A 227 -3.75 6.63 -5.41
N LEU A 228 -3.23 6.85 -6.63
CA LEU A 228 -3.86 7.70 -7.64
C LEU A 228 -5.25 7.17 -8.04
N GLY A 229 -5.37 5.87 -8.31
CA GLY A 229 -6.65 5.23 -8.65
C GLY A 229 -7.67 5.32 -7.50
N MET A 230 -7.23 5.01 -6.28
CA MET A 230 -8.05 5.12 -5.08
C MET A 230 -8.54 6.56 -4.86
N ALA A 231 -7.64 7.54 -4.90
CA ALA A 231 -7.97 8.95 -4.73
C ALA A 231 -8.87 9.46 -5.86
N TYR A 232 -8.64 9.02 -7.11
CA TYR A 232 -9.49 9.36 -8.24
C TYR A 232 -10.92 8.90 -8.00
N ALA A 233 -11.12 7.64 -7.61
CA ALA A 233 -12.46 7.11 -7.34
C ALA A 233 -13.18 7.86 -6.23
N ILE A 234 -12.46 8.24 -5.17
CA ILE A 234 -13.02 8.92 -4.00
C ILE A 234 -13.35 10.38 -4.32
N TYR A 235 -12.41 11.13 -4.89
CA TYR A 235 -12.56 12.58 -5.09
C TYR A 235 -13.40 12.97 -6.30
N THR A 236 -13.72 12.02 -7.16
CA THR A 236 -14.62 12.22 -8.30
C THR A 236 -16.04 11.75 -8.03
N ARG A 237 -16.40 11.54 -6.75
CA ARG A 237 -17.74 11.20 -6.31
C ARG A 237 -18.13 11.89 -5.04
N GLU A 238 -19.41 12.25 -4.95
CA GLU A 238 -20.02 12.59 -3.67
C GLU A 238 -20.27 11.33 -2.86
N TRP A 239 -20.16 11.48 -1.55
CA TRP A 239 -20.23 10.40 -0.57
C TRP A 239 -21.28 10.72 0.48
N PRO A 240 -22.01 9.72 0.98
CA PRO A 240 -23.07 9.94 1.95
C PRO A 240 -22.46 10.43 3.28
N LYS A 241 -23.29 10.92 4.19
CA LYS A 241 -22.84 11.18 5.57
C LYS A 241 -22.47 9.85 6.20
N GLY A 242 -21.21 9.72 6.66
CA GLY A 242 -20.74 8.49 7.24
C GLY A 242 -21.37 8.19 8.60
N LEU A 243 -21.19 6.96 9.07
CA LEU A 243 -21.54 6.52 10.43
C LEU A 243 -21.07 7.51 11.52
N ALA A 244 -21.82 7.57 12.62
CA ALA A 244 -21.37 8.24 13.81
C ALA A 244 -20.08 7.57 14.35
N PRO A 245 -19.13 8.35 14.90
CA PRO A 245 -17.92 7.77 15.47
C PRO A 245 -18.25 6.93 16.70
N SER A 246 -17.77 5.68 16.73
CA SER A 246 -17.80 4.84 17.92
C SER A 246 -16.47 4.97 18.68
N LYS A 247 -16.55 5.37 19.96
CA LYS A 247 -15.36 5.52 20.82
C LYS A 247 -14.61 4.21 20.97
N ALA A 248 -15.33 3.09 21.17
CA ALA A 248 -14.74 1.77 21.28
C ALA A 248 -14.05 1.34 19.98
N ALA A 249 -14.72 1.50 18.83
CA ALA A 249 -14.14 1.13 17.53
C ALA A 249 -12.90 1.98 17.19
N ASN A 250 -12.95 3.29 17.47
CA ASN A 250 -11.80 4.17 17.27
C ASN A 250 -10.62 3.81 18.17
N TRP A 251 -10.86 3.48 19.44
CA TRP A 251 -9.79 3.02 20.34
C TRP A 251 -9.20 1.70 19.87
N LEU A 252 -10.03 0.72 19.51
CA LEU A 252 -9.55 -0.58 19.02
C LEU A 252 -8.72 -0.43 17.74
N ALA A 253 -9.21 0.36 16.78
CA ALA A 253 -8.50 0.63 15.54
C ALA A 253 -7.22 1.44 15.76
N PHE A 254 -7.22 2.37 16.72
CA PHE A 254 -6.02 3.10 17.13
C PHE A 254 -4.98 2.15 17.71
N VAL A 255 -5.36 1.28 18.65
CA VAL A 255 -4.47 0.26 19.23
C VAL A 255 -3.91 -0.64 18.14
N PHE A 256 -4.74 -1.09 17.21
CA PHE A 256 -4.29 -1.89 16.07
C PHE A 256 -3.22 -1.17 15.24
N LEU A 257 -3.50 0.06 14.79
CA LEU A 257 -2.63 0.79 13.86
C LEU A 257 -1.37 1.38 14.49
N PHE A 258 -1.51 1.99 15.67
CA PHE A 258 -0.47 2.80 16.30
C PHE A 258 0.28 2.04 17.39
N LEU A 259 -0.19 0.87 17.83
CA LEU A 259 0.53 0.03 18.77
C LEU A 259 0.83 -1.35 18.15
N ALA A 260 -0.19 -2.18 17.91
CA ALA A 260 0.00 -3.58 17.53
C ALA A 260 0.80 -3.74 16.24
N LEU A 261 0.44 -3.02 15.18
CA LEU A 261 1.11 -3.13 13.89
C LEU A 261 2.59 -2.66 13.95
N PRO A 262 2.93 -1.50 14.56
CA PRO A 262 4.30 -1.12 14.88
C PRO A 262 5.06 -2.17 15.68
N VAL A 263 4.49 -2.71 16.76
CA VAL A 263 5.15 -3.76 17.59
C VAL A 263 5.51 -4.97 16.73
N VAL A 264 4.56 -5.48 15.95
CA VAL A 264 4.81 -6.64 15.06
C VAL A 264 5.90 -6.31 14.05
N ASN A 265 5.86 -5.14 13.42
CA ASN A 265 6.88 -4.72 12.47
C ASN A 265 8.29 -4.61 13.11
N ILE A 266 8.38 -4.14 14.35
CA ILE A 266 9.64 -4.09 15.09
C ILE A 266 10.16 -5.48 15.38
N ILE A 267 9.32 -6.37 15.92
CA ILE A 267 9.71 -7.74 16.25
C ILE A 267 10.24 -8.48 15.01
N GLN A 268 9.56 -8.31 13.86
CA GLN A 268 9.95 -8.94 12.61
C GLN A 268 11.21 -8.33 11.98
N ALA A 269 11.39 -7.02 12.11
CA ALA A 269 12.51 -6.31 11.50
C ALA A 269 13.79 -6.35 12.35
N MET A 270 13.69 -6.24 13.67
CA MET A 270 14.80 -6.03 14.61
C MET A 270 15.36 -7.34 15.16
N GLN A 271 15.82 -8.21 14.27
CA GLN A 271 16.44 -9.49 14.64
C GLN A 271 17.94 -9.32 14.89
N VAL A 272 18.44 -9.91 15.98
CA VAL A 272 19.86 -9.84 16.39
C VAL A 272 20.77 -10.33 15.26
N ASP A 273 20.43 -11.46 14.64
CA ASP A 273 21.24 -12.08 13.57
C ASP A 273 21.44 -11.15 12.36
N LYS A 274 20.41 -10.37 11.98
CA LYS A 274 20.49 -9.40 10.88
C LYS A 274 21.51 -8.31 11.19
N PHE A 275 21.56 -7.83 12.43
CA PHE A 275 22.51 -6.81 12.85
C PHE A 275 23.91 -7.36 13.09
N LEU A 276 24.06 -8.62 13.53
CA LEU A 276 25.35 -9.29 13.60
C LEU A 276 25.97 -9.45 12.20
N ALA A 277 25.20 -9.96 11.23
CA ALA A 277 25.65 -10.07 9.85
C ALA A 277 25.98 -8.69 9.23
N ALA A 278 25.18 -7.67 9.56
CA ALA A 278 25.46 -6.31 9.12
C ALA A 278 26.74 -5.73 9.77
N ALA A 279 26.97 -6.00 11.06
CA ALA A 279 28.16 -5.57 11.78
C ALA A 279 29.43 -6.19 11.19
N GLU A 280 29.40 -7.49 10.90
CA GLU A 280 30.50 -8.22 10.25
C GLU A 280 30.82 -7.60 8.88
N ARG A 281 29.79 -7.37 8.04
CA ARG A 281 29.97 -6.76 6.71
C ARG A 281 30.59 -5.36 6.76
N ILE A 282 30.35 -4.59 7.82
CA ILE A 282 30.84 -3.22 7.98
C ILE A 282 32.18 -3.19 8.74
N GLY A 283 32.64 -4.33 9.28
CA GLY A 283 33.88 -4.43 10.06
C GLY A 283 33.77 -3.88 11.49
N ILE A 284 32.62 -4.03 12.15
CA ILE A 284 32.42 -3.62 13.54
C ILE A 284 32.91 -4.73 14.47
N GLU A 285 33.97 -4.45 15.25
CA GLU A 285 34.63 -5.43 16.14
C GLU A 285 33.66 -6.08 17.16
N ASN A 286 32.81 -5.29 17.81
CA ASN A 286 31.84 -5.80 18.78
C ASN A 286 30.41 -5.82 18.21
N GLY A 287 30.16 -6.78 17.31
CA GLY A 287 28.86 -6.96 16.65
C GLY A 287 27.70 -7.15 17.64
N ALA A 288 27.92 -7.85 18.76
CA ALA A 288 26.87 -8.11 19.75
C ALA A 288 26.43 -6.84 20.49
N ALA A 289 27.38 -6.00 20.90
CA ALA A 289 27.07 -4.69 21.50
C ALA A 289 26.38 -3.77 20.49
N PHE A 290 26.83 -3.77 19.24
CA PHE A 290 26.20 -3.02 18.15
C PHE A 290 24.76 -3.45 17.91
N ALA A 291 24.49 -4.75 17.78
CA ALA A 291 23.14 -5.26 17.57
C ALA A 291 22.21 -4.87 18.72
N ARG A 292 22.65 -5.04 19.98
CA ARG A 292 21.88 -4.61 21.16
C ARG A 292 21.60 -3.12 21.15
N LEU A 293 22.56 -2.29 20.75
CA LEU A 293 22.37 -0.84 20.69
C LEU A 293 21.31 -0.45 19.66
N GLN A 294 21.38 -0.99 18.42
CA GLN A 294 20.40 -0.69 17.38
C GLN A 294 18.98 -1.09 17.80
N ILE A 295 18.85 -2.27 18.41
CA ILE A 295 17.58 -2.78 18.92
C ILE A 295 17.05 -1.91 20.07
N SER A 296 17.90 -1.49 21.01
CA SER A 296 17.51 -0.60 22.10
C SER A 296 17.04 0.78 21.60
N ILE A 297 17.73 1.36 20.61
CA ILE A 297 17.31 2.61 19.98
C ILE A 297 15.93 2.45 19.32
N ALA A 298 15.73 1.34 18.61
CA ALA A 298 14.45 0.98 18.01
C ALA A 298 13.29 0.90 19.02
N TYR A 299 13.50 0.21 20.15
CA TYR A 299 12.50 0.13 21.22
C TYR A 299 12.23 1.49 21.88
N LEU A 300 13.27 2.30 22.13
CA LEU A 300 13.12 3.64 22.69
C LEU A 300 12.30 4.55 21.76
N LEU A 301 12.62 4.57 20.47
CA LEU A 301 11.88 5.35 19.46
C LEU A 301 10.40 4.93 19.41
N THR A 302 10.13 3.63 19.56
CA THR A 302 8.78 3.07 19.59
C THR A 302 8.02 3.52 20.83
N ALA A 303 8.65 3.47 22.01
CA ALA A 303 8.04 3.94 23.24
C ALA A 303 7.68 5.43 23.15
N ILE A 304 8.59 6.25 22.62
CA ILE A 304 8.36 7.68 22.35
C ILE A 304 7.16 7.85 21.41
N PHE A 305 7.15 7.13 20.28
CA PHE A 305 6.05 7.19 19.31
C PHE A 305 4.70 6.80 19.93
N PHE A 306 4.64 5.79 20.79
CA PHE A 306 3.40 5.40 21.49
C PHE A 306 2.91 6.48 22.43
N ILE A 307 3.82 7.04 23.25
CA ILE A 307 3.47 8.12 24.18
C ILE A 307 2.89 9.31 23.40
N PHE A 308 3.59 9.77 22.36
CA PHE A 308 3.10 10.88 21.53
C PHE A 308 1.76 10.56 20.85
N SER A 309 1.64 9.36 20.27
CA SER A 309 0.40 8.94 19.60
C SER A 309 -0.79 8.92 20.56
N VAL A 310 -0.62 8.39 21.77
CA VAL A 310 -1.69 8.34 22.79
C VAL A 310 -2.06 9.74 23.29
N ILE A 311 -1.08 10.60 23.55
CA ILE A 311 -1.30 11.99 23.98
C ILE A 311 -2.13 12.74 22.92
N PHE A 312 -1.71 12.69 21.65
CA PHE A 312 -2.41 13.37 20.57
C PHE A 312 -3.79 12.78 20.29
N PHE A 313 -3.92 11.45 20.37
CA PHE A 313 -5.20 10.77 20.22
C PHE A 313 -6.20 11.21 21.28
N ARG A 314 -5.81 11.20 22.56
CA ARG A 314 -6.69 11.64 23.66
C ARG A 314 -7.02 13.13 23.57
N ARG A 315 -6.04 13.98 23.26
CA ARG A 315 -6.20 15.44 23.28
C ARG A 315 -7.18 15.94 22.19
N TRP A 316 -7.20 15.29 21.02
CA TRP A 316 -7.86 15.87 19.85
C TRP A 316 -8.92 14.98 19.19
N SER A 317 -9.04 13.71 19.56
CA SER A 317 -10.12 12.86 19.02
C SER A 317 -11.51 13.37 19.41
N GLU A 318 -11.64 14.05 20.55
CA GLU A 318 -12.92 14.61 21.04
C GLU A 318 -13.12 16.07 20.61
N ASN A 319 -12.08 16.77 20.13
CA ASN A 319 -12.16 18.17 19.72
C ASN A 319 -12.52 18.32 18.23
N ARG A 320 -13.81 18.50 17.95
CA ARG A 320 -14.35 18.60 16.58
C ARG A 320 -13.78 19.76 15.75
N GLN A 321 -13.41 20.88 16.38
CA GLN A 321 -12.92 22.06 15.65
C GLN A 321 -11.51 21.85 15.09
N LYS A 322 -10.68 21.07 15.77
CA LYS A 322 -9.26 20.86 15.44
C LYS A 322 -8.99 19.59 14.66
N ILE A 323 -10.02 18.79 14.39
CA ILE A 323 -9.83 17.42 13.89
C ILE A 323 -9.23 17.34 12.47
N ASN A 324 -9.62 18.27 11.59
CA ASN A 324 -9.13 18.33 10.21
C ASN A 324 -7.84 19.14 10.07
N SER A 325 -7.67 20.19 10.88
CA SER A 325 -6.56 21.13 10.79
C SER A 325 -5.31 20.65 11.52
N GLU A 326 -5.49 19.95 12.65
CA GLU A 326 -4.40 19.53 13.53
C GLU A 326 -4.32 18.01 13.65
N TYR A 327 -5.40 17.35 14.10
CA TYR A 327 -5.36 15.92 14.43
C TYR A 327 -5.03 15.02 13.23
N SER A 328 -5.83 15.09 12.15
CA SER A 328 -5.65 14.22 10.98
C SER A 328 -4.26 14.34 10.34
N PRO A 329 -3.74 15.55 10.03
CA PRO A 329 -2.39 15.67 9.48
C PRO A 329 -1.32 15.27 10.49
N THR A 330 -1.48 15.56 11.78
CA THR A 330 -0.50 15.14 12.80
C THR A 330 -0.39 13.63 12.86
N MET A 331 -1.51 12.91 12.90
CA MET A 331 -1.51 11.44 12.91
C MET A 331 -0.88 10.86 11.64
N PHE A 332 -1.18 11.43 10.47
CA PHE A 332 -0.55 11.05 9.21
C PHE A 332 0.97 11.24 9.21
N PHE A 333 1.46 12.43 9.57
CA PHE A 333 2.89 12.74 9.55
C PHE A 333 3.65 12.01 10.66
N LEU A 334 3.08 11.89 11.87
CA LEU A 334 3.67 11.14 12.98
C LEU A 334 3.84 9.66 12.60
N TYR A 335 2.80 9.05 12.01
CA TYR A 335 2.85 7.66 11.58
C TYR A 335 3.85 7.43 10.45
N THR A 336 3.88 8.32 9.46
CA THR A 336 4.83 8.23 8.34
C THR A 336 6.27 8.45 8.79
N PHE A 337 6.50 9.44 9.65
CA PHE A 337 7.81 9.75 10.22
C PHE A 337 8.34 8.59 11.05
N PHE A 338 7.52 7.96 11.88
CA PHE A 338 7.91 6.81 12.69
C PHE A 338 8.49 5.69 11.82
N TYR A 339 7.78 5.27 10.77
CA TYR A 339 8.27 4.22 9.86
C TYR A 339 9.48 4.64 9.03
N LEU A 340 9.59 5.92 8.67
CA LEU A 340 10.78 6.44 8.00
C LEU A 340 12.00 6.41 8.92
N ALA A 341 11.88 6.90 10.15
CA ALA A 341 12.93 6.83 11.16
C ALA A 341 13.35 5.37 11.42
N PHE A 342 12.36 4.48 11.51
CA PHE A 342 12.59 3.05 11.71
C PHE A 342 13.29 2.39 10.50
N SER A 343 12.97 2.81 9.28
CA SER A 343 13.67 2.41 8.04
C SER A 343 15.16 2.77 8.08
N HIS A 344 15.52 3.95 8.62
CA HIS A 344 16.93 4.36 8.76
C HIS A 344 17.71 3.50 9.73
N ILE A 345 17.07 3.03 10.81
CA ILE A 345 17.69 2.10 11.77
C ILE A 345 17.95 0.75 11.07
N ILE A 346 16.96 0.18 10.39
CA ILE A 346 17.12 -1.11 9.68
C ILE A 346 18.22 -1.04 8.63
N LYS A 347 18.28 0.08 7.90
CA LYS A 347 19.25 0.28 6.82
C LYS A 347 20.57 0.87 7.29
N LEU A 348 20.74 1.08 8.60
CA LEU A 348 21.98 1.56 9.23
C LEU A 348 22.51 2.85 8.58
N VAL A 349 21.60 3.74 8.18
CA VAL A 349 21.94 4.91 7.33
C VAL A 349 22.96 5.85 7.99
N PHE A 350 22.95 5.92 9.32
CA PHE A 350 23.86 6.77 10.10
C PHE A 350 25.09 6.03 10.66
N VAL A 351 25.31 4.77 10.29
CA VAL A 351 26.45 3.97 10.76
C VAL A 351 27.65 4.17 9.83
N LYS A 352 28.80 4.52 10.41
CA LYS A 352 30.06 4.67 9.68
C LYS A 352 30.42 3.36 8.97
N GLY A 353 30.81 3.46 7.69
CA GLY A 353 31.14 2.31 6.84
C GLY A 353 29.98 1.78 5.99
N GLN A 354 28.76 2.31 6.17
CA GLN A 354 27.66 2.06 5.23
C GLN A 354 27.78 2.91 3.97
N SER A 355 27.44 2.32 2.83
CA SER A 355 27.37 3.03 1.56
C SER A 355 26.22 4.05 1.56
N PHE A 356 26.39 5.16 0.85
CA PHE A 356 25.32 6.13 0.65
C PHE A 356 24.10 5.49 -0.02
N GLN A 357 22.92 5.68 0.59
CA GLN A 357 21.66 5.09 0.12
C GLN A 357 20.73 6.19 -0.40
N LEU A 358 20.82 6.49 -1.70
CA LEU A 358 20.04 7.56 -2.33
C LEU A 358 18.52 7.40 -2.11
N ASN A 359 18.00 6.16 -2.13
CA ASN A 359 16.60 5.87 -1.87
C ASN A 359 16.12 6.38 -0.49
N GLN A 360 16.96 6.28 0.55
CA GLN A 360 16.62 6.76 1.89
C GLN A 360 16.52 8.29 1.96
N VAL A 361 17.34 9.00 1.18
CA VAL A 361 17.26 10.46 1.04
C VAL A 361 15.98 10.84 0.28
N LEU A 362 15.66 10.11 -0.80
CA LEU A 362 14.46 10.38 -1.60
C LEU A 362 13.16 10.18 -0.79
N TYR A 363 13.14 9.31 0.21
CA TYR A 363 11.99 9.19 1.12
C TYR A 363 11.72 10.49 1.89
N TRP A 364 12.77 11.17 2.35
CA TRP A 364 12.64 12.49 2.96
C TRP A 364 12.17 13.54 1.96
N VAL A 365 12.66 13.51 0.72
CA VAL A 365 12.20 14.42 -0.33
C VAL A 365 10.69 14.26 -0.56
N VAL A 366 10.18 13.03 -0.61
CA VAL A 366 8.74 12.77 -0.75
C VAL A 366 7.98 13.23 0.50
N LEU A 367 8.46 12.93 1.71
CA LEU A 367 7.81 13.36 2.96
C LEU A 367 7.75 14.89 3.10
N ILE A 368 8.85 15.59 2.77
CA ILE A 368 8.93 17.05 2.76
C ILE A 368 7.98 17.62 1.69
N SER A 369 7.93 17.01 0.50
CA SER A 369 7.00 17.41 -0.55
C SER A 369 5.55 17.30 -0.08
N LEU A 370 5.18 16.19 0.58
CA LEU A 370 3.86 16.01 1.20
C LEU A 370 3.60 17.09 2.26
N PHE A 371 4.57 17.38 3.12
CA PHE A 371 4.45 18.43 4.13
C PHE A 371 4.22 19.82 3.52
N LEU A 372 5.00 20.20 2.51
CA LEU A 372 4.84 21.47 1.78
C LEU A 372 3.50 21.54 1.06
N MET A 373 3.10 20.46 0.37
CA MET A 373 1.78 20.37 -0.26
C MET A 373 0.65 20.58 0.74
N TRP A 374 0.75 19.99 1.94
CA TRP A 374 -0.21 20.21 3.02
C TRP A 374 -0.17 21.64 3.53
N LEU A 375 1.01 22.18 3.86
CA LEU A 375 1.18 23.52 4.41
C LEU A 375 0.60 24.60 3.49
N CYS A 376 0.88 24.52 2.19
CA CYS A 376 0.38 25.45 1.17
C CYS A 376 -1.15 25.36 0.94
N ASN A 377 -1.80 24.32 1.46
CA ASN A 377 -3.23 24.08 1.24
C ASN A 377 -4.06 23.93 2.52
N ARG A 378 -3.44 24.05 3.71
CA ARG A 378 -4.12 23.84 5.00
C ARG A 378 -5.24 24.84 5.26
N LYS A 379 -5.06 26.11 4.86
CA LYS A 379 -6.05 27.20 5.04
C LYS A 379 -7.16 27.25 3.99
N LYS A 380 -7.04 26.51 2.88
CA LYS A 380 -8.06 26.51 1.81
C LYS A 380 -9.31 25.77 2.29
N VAL A 381 -10.44 26.47 2.24
CA VAL A 381 -11.75 25.97 2.63
C VAL A 381 -12.27 25.04 1.53
N ASP A 382 -12.79 23.90 1.97
CA ASP A 382 -13.50 22.85 1.24
C ASP A 382 -12.83 22.16 0.05
N PHE A 383 -12.64 20.85 0.20
CA PHE A 383 -12.38 19.95 -0.92
C PHE A 383 -13.72 19.65 -1.59
N THR A 384 -13.99 20.27 -2.74
CA THR A 384 -15.21 20.00 -3.50
C THR A 384 -15.08 18.68 -4.25
N PHE A 385 -15.94 17.72 -3.91
CA PHE A 385 -16.09 16.49 -4.68
C PHE A 385 -16.74 16.80 -6.03
N ALA A 386 -16.29 16.15 -7.08
CA ALA A 386 -16.92 16.27 -8.39
C ALA A 386 -18.06 15.25 -8.53
N VAL A 387 -19.19 15.65 -9.12
CA VAL A 387 -20.21 14.70 -9.59
C VAL A 387 -19.82 14.22 -10.97
N THR A 388 -19.27 13.00 -11.07
CA THR A 388 -19.02 12.37 -12.37
C THR A 388 -20.19 11.50 -12.81
N LYS A 389 -20.32 11.26 -14.12
CA LYS A 389 -21.30 10.31 -14.69
C LYS A 389 -21.05 8.89 -14.13
N GLN A 390 -22.13 8.09 -14.03
CA GLN A 390 -22.00 6.67 -13.68
C GLN A 390 -21.04 5.97 -14.64
N GLU A 391 -20.25 5.03 -14.11
CA GLU A 391 -19.33 4.26 -14.94
C GLU A 391 -20.11 3.30 -15.82
N SER A 392 -19.80 3.29 -17.12
CA SER A 392 -20.35 2.29 -18.04
C SER A 392 -19.39 1.11 -18.16
N TRP A 393 -19.92 -0.07 -18.45
CA TRP A 393 -19.11 -1.25 -18.73
C TRP A 393 -18.16 -1.01 -19.91
N ARG A 394 -18.59 -0.23 -20.93
CA ARG A 394 -17.74 0.18 -22.06
C ARG A 394 -16.51 0.94 -21.61
N ARG A 395 -16.65 1.85 -20.64
CA ARG A 395 -15.51 2.60 -20.09
C ARG A 395 -14.54 1.66 -19.37
N TRP A 396 -15.03 0.69 -18.61
CA TRP A 396 -14.17 -0.31 -17.97
C TRP A 396 -13.41 -1.17 -18.99
N LEU A 397 -14.07 -1.62 -20.05
CA LEU A 397 -13.40 -2.36 -21.12
C LEU A 397 -12.31 -1.54 -21.80
N VAL A 398 -12.57 -0.25 -22.08
CA VAL A 398 -11.57 0.65 -22.65
C VAL A 398 -10.39 0.82 -21.69
N LEU A 399 -10.64 1.07 -20.41
CA LEU A 399 -9.58 1.25 -19.42
C LEU A 399 -8.71 -0.01 -19.28
N ILE A 400 -9.34 -1.19 -19.17
CA ILE A 400 -8.63 -2.47 -19.07
C ILE A 400 -7.85 -2.75 -20.36
N GLY A 401 -8.47 -2.57 -21.52
CA GLY A 401 -7.83 -2.76 -22.83
C GLY A 401 -6.62 -1.85 -23.00
N VAL A 402 -6.74 -0.56 -22.66
CA VAL A 402 -5.61 0.38 -22.69
C VAL A 402 -4.51 -0.05 -21.73
N THR A 403 -4.83 -0.48 -20.51
CA THR A 403 -3.81 -0.98 -19.57
C THR A 403 -3.07 -2.21 -20.11
N ILE A 404 -3.78 -3.18 -20.71
CA ILE A 404 -3.16 -4.36 -21.32
C ILE A 404 -2.27 -3.96 -22.50
N LEU A 405 -2.73 -3.05 -23.35
CA LEU A 405 -1.93 -2.54 -24.48
C LEU A 405 -0.66 -1.82 -24.01
N LEU A 406 -0.74 -1.02 -22.94
CA LEU A 406 0.43 -0.36 -22.35
C LEU A 406 1.41 -1.39 -21.76
N ILE A 407 0.92 -2.45 -21.11
CA ILE A 407 1.76 -3.54 -20.60
C ILE A 407 2.43 -4.30 -21.76
N ALA A 408 1.69 -4.57 -22.84
CA ALA A 408 2.24 -5.18 -24.05
C ALA A 408 3.34 -4.31 -24.68
N LEU A 409 3.12 -3.00 -24.74
CA LEU A 409 4.14 -2.05 -25.21
C LEU A 409 5.38 -2.07 -24.31
N CYS A 410 5.22 -2.09 -22.98
CA CYS A 410 6.34 -2.22 -22.05
C CYS A 410 7.11 -3.53 -22.26
N ALA A 411 6.40 -4.65 -22.47
CA ALA A 411 7.02 -5.93 -22.76
C ALA A 411 7.83 -5.89 -24.06
N PHE A 412 7.26 -5.33 -25.13
CA PHE A 412 7.93 -5.16 -26.42
C PHE A 412 9.19 -4.30 -26.31
N VAL A 413 9.11 -3.15 -25.63
CA VAL A 413 10.26 -2.26 -25.40
C VAL A 413 11.33 -2.97 -24.55
N SER A 414 10.93 -3.75 -23.54
CA SER A 414 11.89 -4.46 -22.69
C SER A 414 12.72 -5.46 -23.49
N ILE A 415 12.09 -6.31 -24.32
CA ILE A 415 12.81 -7.38 -25.03
C ILE A 415 13.79 -6.87 -26.09
N ILE A 416 13.53 -5.69 -26.68
CA ILE A 416 14.46 -5.08 -27.64
C ILE A 416 15.59 -4.31 -26.96
N SER A 417 15.50 -4.08 -25.64
CA SER A 417 16.45 -3.25 -24.89
C SER A 417 17.63 -4.04 -24.31
N HIS A 418 17.57 -5.38 -24.28
CA HIS A 418 18.65 -6.20 -23.72
C HIS A 418 18.66 -7.63 -24.26
N ALA A 419 19.84 -8.28 -24.25
CA ALA A 419 20.01 -9.69 -24.59
C ALA A 419 19.77 -10.67 -23.41
N GLY A 420 19.36 -10.14 -22.25
CA GLY A 420 19.06 -10.89 -21.03
C GLY A 420 19.80 -10.30 -19.82
N ILE A 421 19.19 -10.33 -18.63
CA ILE A 421 19.79 -9.80 -17.40
C ILE A 421 19.74 -10.82 -16.26
N PRO A 422 20.66 -10.72 -15.26
CA PRO A 422 20.68 -11.65 -14.12
C PRO A 422 19.36 -11.74 -13.36
N GLY A 423 19.04 -12.95 -12.89
CA GLY A 423 17.79 -13.24 -12.19
C GLY A 423 16.57 -13.38 -13.12
N TYR A 424 16.81 -13.58 -14.42
CA TYR A 424 15.80 -13.99 -15.39
C TYR A 424 15.28 -15.40 -15.10
N HIS A 425 13.97 -15.58 -15.23
CA HIS A 425 13.29 -16.88 -15.21
C HIS A 425 12.46 -17.08 -16.47
N LYS A 426 12.38 -18.33 -16.94
CA LYS A 426 11.48 -18.76 -18.02
C LYS A 426 10.26 -19.45 -17.46
N ARG A 427 9.10 -19.06 -17.96
CA ARG A 427 7.83 -19.74 -17.74
C ARG A 427 7.49 -20.69 -18.88
N PHE A 428 7.86 -20.32 -20.11
CA PHE A 428 7.61 -21.05 -21.35
C PHE A 428 8.93 -21.42 -22.03
#